data_AF-A0A2J8T7E8-F1
#
_entry.id   AF-A0A2J8T7E8-F1
#
_cell.length_a   1.000
_cell.length_b   1.000
_cell.length_c   1.000
_cell.angle_alpha   90.00
_cell.angle_beta   90.00
_cell.angle_gamma   90.00
#
_symmetry.space_group_name_H-M   'P 1'
#
loop_
_entity.id
_entity.type
_entity.pdbx_description
1 polymer ?
#
loop_
_entity_poly.entity_id
_entity_poly.type
_entity_poly.pdbx_seq_one_letter_code
_entity_poly.pdbx_strand_id
1 'polypeptide(L)' 'MSYMLPHLHNGWQVDQAILSEEDRVVVIRFGHDWDPTCMKMDEVLYSIAEKVVA' A
#
# COMPACT_ATOMS: atom_id res chain seq x y z
N MET A 1 -8.94 -9.99 -0.13
CA MET A 1 -9.10 -9.41 1.21
C MET A 1 -7.80 -9.57 1.95
N SER A 2 -6.87 -8.65 1.71
CA SER A 2 -5.69 -8.47 2.55
C SER A 2 -6.04 -7.38 3.56
N TYR A 3 -6.23 -7.74 4.84
CA TYR A 3 -6.65 -6.80 5.90
C TYR A 3 -5.47 -6.06 6.52
N MET A 4 -4.24 -6.35 6.11
CA MET A 4 -3.04 -5.93 6.85
C MET A 4 -2.45 -4.59 6.36
N LEU A 5 -2.74 -4.18 5.12
CA LEU A 5 -2.34 -2.89 4.56
C LEU A 5 -3.59 -2.03 4.28
N PRO A 6 -3.52 -0.69 4.44
CA PRO A 6 -4.65 0.18 4.19
C PRO A 6 -5.04 0.19 2.71
N HIS A 7 -6.34 0.22 2.45
CA HIS A 7 -6.90 0.28 1.10
C HIS A 7 -7.35 1.69 0.75
N LEU A 8 -7.08 2.11 -0.49
CA LEU A 8 -7.55 3.37 -1.06
C LEU A 8 -8.60 3.03 -2.13
N HIS A 9 -9.85 3.38 -1.87
CA HIS A 9 -11.02 2.95 -2.63
C HIS A 9 -11.44 3.91 -3.74
N ASN A 10 -10.84 5.09 -3.83
CA ASN A 10 -11.12 6.06 -4.88
C ASN A 10 -9.88 6.91 -5.20
N GLY A 11 -9.93 7.61 -6.34
CA GLY A 11 -8.80 8.43 -6.82
C GLY A 11 -8.44 9.58 -5.88
N TRP A 12 -9.42 10.15 -5.15
CA TRP A 12 -9.15 11.21 -4.19
C TRP A 12 -8.34 10.68 -2.99
N GLN A 13 -8.63 9.47 -2.49
CA GLN A 13 -7.85 8.86 -1.42
C GLN A 13 -6.41 8.57 -1.85
N VAL A 14 -6.20 8.17 -3.12
CA VAL A 14 -4.86 8.01 -3.70
C VAL A 14 -4.12 9.34 -3.74
N ASP A 15 -4.77 10.39 -4.23
CA ASP A 15 -4.20 11.74 -4.30
C ASP A 15 -3.81 12.27 -2.92
N GLN A 16 -4.72 12.18 -1.94
CA GLN A 16 -4.46 12.65 -0.59
C GLN A 16 -3.35 11.87 0.12
N ALA A 17 -3.23 10.55 -0.10
CA ALA A 17 -2.16 9.75 0.47
C ALA A 17 -0.78 10.14 -0.07
N ILE A 18 -0.70 10.58 -1.34
CA ILE A 18 0.54 11.10 -1.93
C ILE A 18 0.86 12.49 -1.38
N LEU A 19 -0.14 13.38 -1.32
CA LEU A 19 0.05 14.75 -0.86
C LEU A 19 0.33 14.88 0.64
N SER A 20 -0.08 13.90 1.46
CA SER A 20 0.08 13.95 2.92
C SER A 20 1.52 13.69 3.41
N GLU A 21 2.40 13.17 2.56
CA GLU A 21 3.74 12.73 2.94
C GLU A 21 4.80 13.58 2.24
N GLU A 22 5.49 14.44 3.01
CA GLU A 22 6.52 15.34 2.48
C GLU A 22 7.93 14.72 2.54
N ASP A 23 8.21 13.96 3.61
CA ASP A 23 9.56 13.44 3.91
C ASP A 23 9.67 11.91 3.79
N ARG A 24 8.59 11.23 3.39
CA ARG A 24 8.54 9.77 3.29
C ARG A 24 8.13 9.31 1.90
N VAL A 25 8.59 8.12 1.51
CA VAL A 25 8.20 7.50 0.24
C VAL A 25 6.83 6.84 0.39
N VAL A 26 5.88 7.24 -0.45
CA VAL A 26 4.55 6.62 -0.54
C VAL A 26 4.59 5.46 -1.53
N VAL A 27 4.46 4.22 -1.02
CA VAL A 27 4.42 3.01 -1.84
C VAL A 27 2.97 2.56 -2.04
N ILE A 28 2.49 2.58 -3.29
CA ILE A 28 1.12 2.19 -3.64
C ILE A 28 1.14 0.98 -4.58
N ARG A 29 0.43 -0.09 -4.20
CA ARG A 29 0.24 -1.29 -5.02
C ARG A 29 -1.07 -1.19 -5.79
N PHE A 30 -1.00 -1.06 -7.11
CA PHE A 30 -2.17 -1.18 -7.99
C PHE A 30 -2.38 -2.63 -8.41
N GLY A 31 -3.58 -3.16 -8.22
CA GLY A 31 -3.92 -4.52 -8.59
C GLY A 31 -5.23 -4.98 -7.98
N HIS A 32 -5.65 -6.20 -8.34
CA HIS A 32 -6.82 -6.83 -7.76
C HIS A 32 -6.42 -7.73 -6.60
N ASP A 33 -7.13 -7.61 -5.47
CA ASP A 33 -6.88 -8.40 -4.25
C ASP A 33 -6.96 -9.92 -4.42
N TRP A 34 -7.63 -10.38 -5.47
CA TRP A 34 -7.77 -11.81 -5.78
C TRP A 34 -6.68 -12.31 -6.73
N ASP A 35 -5.82 -11.43 -7.27
CA ASP A 35 -4.71 -11.83 -8.12
C ASP A 35 -3.60 -12.47 -7.27
N PRO A 36 -3.17 -13.72 -7.57
CA PRO A 36 -2.15 -14.41 -6.78
C PRO A 36 -0.79 -13.68 -6.72
N THR A 37 -0.47 -12.87 -7.72
CA THR A 37 0.74 -12.03 -7.74
C THR A 37 0.60 -10.87 -6.76
N CYS A 38 -0.58 -10.24 -6.73
CA CYS A 38 -0.88 -9.16 -5.79
C CYS A 38 -0.87 -9.65 -4.33
N MET A 39 -1.42 -10.83 -4.06
CA MET A 39 -1.36 -11.42 -2.71
C MET A 39 0.08 -11.61 -2.22
N LYS A 40 0.96 -12.17 -3.06
CA LYS A 40 2.39 -12.34 -2.74
C LYS A 40 3.07 -10.99 -2.51
N MET A 41 2.73 -9.98 -3.31
CA MET A 41 3.28 -8.64 -3.12
C MET A 41 2.82 -8.03 -1.80
N ASP A 42 1.56 -8.19 -1.43
CA ASP A 42 1.02 -7.68 -0.16
C ASP A 42 1.72 -8.31 1.06
N GLU A 43 2.01 -9.62 1.01
CA GLU A 43 2.79 -10.31 2.06
C GLU A 43 4.20 -9.72 2.20
N VAL A 44 4.89 -9.48 1.07
CA VAL A 44 6.23 -8.87 1.07
C VAL A 44 6.18 -7.46 1.63
N LEU A 45 5.27 -6.62 1.14
CA LEU A 45 5.11 -5.22 1.58
C LEU A 45 4.78 -5.16 3.07
N TYR A 46 3.88 -6.02 3.56
CA TYR A 46 3.54 -6.07 4.98
C TYR A 46 4.76 -6.46 5.85
N SER A 47 5.56 -7.44 5.40
CA SER A 47 6.74 -7.91 6.15
C SER A 47 7.85 -6.86 6.34
N ILE A 48 7.84 -5.81 5.52
CA ILE A 48 8.81 -4.71 5.56
C ILE A 48 8.21 -3.38 6.03
N ALA A 49 6.88 -3.26 6.13
CA ALA A 49 6.20 -1.99 6.41
C ALA A 49 6.79 -1.30 7.66
N GLU A 50 6.90 -2.02 8.78
CA GLU A 50 7.46 -1.50 10.05
C GLU A 50 8.99 -1.27 10.01
N LYS A 51 9.70 -1.92 9.08
CA LYS A 51 11.17 -1.79 8.96
C LYS A 51 11.57 -0.53 8.20
N VAL A 52 10.66 0.03 7.40
CA VAL A 52 10.91 1.16 6.50
C VAL A 52 10.41 2.49 7.11
N VAL A 53 9.77 2.47 8.28
CA VAL A 53 9.32 3.68 9.01
C VAL A 53 10.47 4.43 9.72
N ALA A 54 11.73 4.11 9.40
CA ALA A 54 12.91 4.72 10.02
C ALA A 54 13.27 6.07 9.41
#